data_AF-A0A967YTJ5-F1
#
_entry.id   AF-A0A967YTJ5-F1
#
_cell.length_a   1.000
_cell.length_b   1.000
_cell.length_c   1.000
_cell.angle_alpha   90.00
_cell.angle_beta   90.00
_cell.angle_gamma   90.00
#
_symmetry.space_group_name_H-M   'P 1'
#
loop_
_entity.id
_entity.type
_entity.pdbx_description
1 polymer ?
#
loop_
_entity_poly.entity_id
_entity_poly.type
_entity_poly.pdbx_seq_one_letter_code
_entity_poly.pdbx_strand_id
1 'polypeptide(L)'
;MANYPSSIRRIRKSAKAYERNKVYRSLMKTAIKRVLTAEDKETAAQRLPKSISILDKLVSKGIIHRNKAANQKSRLTRHVNQL
;
A
#
# COMPACT_ATOMS: atom_id res chain seq x y z
N MET A 1 14.20 -7.04 -28.45
CA MET A 1 14.81 -8.12 -27.63
C MET A 1 15.96 -7.50 -26.82
N ALA A 2 16.24 -7.99 -25.60
CA ALA A 2 17.37 -7.49 -24.83
C ALA A 2 18.64 -8.21 -25.27
N ASN A 3 19.51 -7.53 -26.01
CA ASN A 3 20.64 -8.16 -26.68
C ASN A 3 21.91 -8.22 -25.80
N TYR A 4 22.01 -7.36 -24.79
CA TYR A 4 23.14 -7.36 -23.85
C TYR A 4 22.87 -8.26 -22.63
N PRO A 5 23.87 -8.99 -22.11
CA PRO A 5 23.72 -9.83 -20.91
C PRO A 5 23.24 -9.06 -19.68
N SER A 6 23.68 -7.81 -19.54
CA SER A 6 23.26 -6.89 -18.47
C SER A 6 21.76 -6.59 -18.53
N SER A 7 21.22 -6.39 -19.74
CA SER A 7 19.81 -6.09 -20.00
C SER A 7 18.92 -7.30 -19.70
N ILE A 8 19.31 -8.51 -20.13
CA ILE A 8 18.58 -9.75 -19.81
C ILE A 8 18.50 -9.94 -18.29
N ARG A 9 19.61 -9.70 -17.58
CA ARG A 9 19.66 -9.76 -16.11
C ARG A 9 18.75 -8.72 -15.45
N ARG A 10 18.69 -7.49 -15.99
CA ARG A 10 17.80 -6.43 -15.50
C ARG A 10 16.33 -6.80 -15.66
N ILE A 11 15.94 -7.40 -16.79
CA ILE A 11 14.57 -7.88 -17.02
C ILE A 11 14.16 -8.90 -15.96
N ARG A 12 14.98 -9.93 -15.71
CA ARG A 12 14.70 -10.95 -14.68
C ARG A 12 14.55 -10.34 -13.28
N LYS A 13 15.46 -9.43 -12.90
CA LYS A 13 15.40 -8.73 -11.60
C LYS A 13 14.15 -7.85 -11.48
N SER A 14 13.80 -7.13 -12.56
CA SER A 14 12.62 -6.27 -12.61
C SER A 14 11.34 -7.07 -12.44
N ALA A 15 11.19 -8.19 -13.16
CA ALA A 15 10.02 -9.07 -13.04
C ALA A 15 9.83 -9.58 -11.60
N LYS A 16 10.91 -10.05 -10.94
CA LYS A 16 10.86 -10.48 -9.54
C LYS A 16 10.48 -9.35 -8.59
N ALA A 17 10.99 -8.14 -8.80
CA ALA A 17 10.65 -6.98 -7.99
C ALA A 17 9.20 -6.54 -8.22
N TYR A 18 8.72 -6.60 -9.46
CA TYR A 18 7.35 -6.28 -9.85
C TYR A 18 6.35 -7.19 -9.14
N GLU A 19 6.52 -8.52 -9.22
CA GLU A 19 5.60 -9.47 -8.58
C GLU A 19 5.54 -9.26 -7.06
N ARG A 20 6.69 -9.05 -6.41
CA ARG A 20 6.74 -8.71 -4.98
C ARG A 20 5.94 -7.45 -4.68
N ASN A 21 6.19 -6.37 -5.43
CA ASN A 21 5.55 -5.08 -5.20
C ASN A 21 4.05 -5.11 -5.49
N LYS A 22 3.62 -5.93 -6.45
CA LYS A 22 2.21 -6.14 -6.81
C LYS A 22 1.42 -6.68 -5.62
N VAL A 23 1.92 -7.70 -4.93
CA VAL A 23 1.28 -8.27 -3.73
C VAL A 23 1.12 -7.22 -2.64
N TYR A 24 2.19 -6.50 -2.33
CA TYR A 24 2.18 -5.46 -1.30
C TYR A 24 1.25 -4.28 -1.64
N ARG A 25 1.20 -3.86 -2.91
CA ARG A 25 0.26 -2.83 -3.38
C ARG A 25 -1.19 -3.32 -3.31
N SER A 26 -1.45 -4.60 -3.59
CA SER A 26 -2.77 -5.19 -3.42
C SER A 26 -3.20 -5.18 -1.95
N LEU A 27 -2.31 -5.61 -1.05
CA LEU A 27 -2.54 -5.58 0.39
C LEU A 27 -2.88 -4.17 0.90
N MET A 28 -2.15 -3.15 0.43
CA MET A 28 -2.44 -1.74 0.72
C MET A 28 -3.86 -1.34 0.29
N LYS A 29 -4.24 -1.65 -0.97
CA LYS A 29 -5.56 -1.32 -1.52
C LYS A 29 -6.68 -2.01 -0.73
N THR A 30 -6.50 -3.27 -0.37
CA THR A 30 -7.47 -4.03 0.42
C THR A 30 -7.63 -3.45 1.83
N ALA A 31 -6.53 -3.05 2.49
CA ALA A 31 -6.59 -2.42 3.81
C ALA A 31 -7.36 -1.09 3.77
N ILE A 32 -7.08 -0.25 2.77
CA ILE A 32 -7.81 1.01 2.53
C ILE A 32 -9.29 0.72 2.30
N LYS A 33 -9.62 -0.23 1.41
CA LYS A 33 -11.02 -0.58 1.08
C LYS A 33 -11.79 -1.02 2.34
N ARG A 34 -11.21 -1.84 3.21
CA ARG A 34 -11.85 -2.32 4.44
C ARG A 34 -12.25 -1.23 5.43
N VAL A 35 -11.53 -0.10 5.42
CA VAL A 35 -11.88 1.07 6.25
C VAL A 35 -12.98 1.88 5.59
N LEU A 36 -12.94 2.04 4.27
CA LEU A 36 -13.93 2.79 3.50
C LEU A 36 -15.29 2.09 3.38
N THR A 37 -15.32 0.76 3.46
CA THR A 37 -16.56 -0.04 3.40
C THR A 37 -17.10 -0.39 4.79
N ALA A 38 -16.58 0.22 5.85
CA ALA A 38 -17.14 0.05 7.18
C ALA A 38 -18.40 0.91 7.29
N GLU A 39 -19.51 0.33 7.75
CA GLU A 39 -20.79 1.04 7.91
C GLU A 39 -20.81 1.81 9.24
N ASP A 40 -20.27 1.21 10.31
CA ASP A 40 -20.24 1.82 11.64
C ASP A 40 -18.90 2.48 11.98
N LYS A 41 -18.97 3.63 12.64
CA LYS A 41 -17.82 4.38 13.14
C LYS A 41 -16.89 3.54 14.02
N GLU A 42 -17.43 2.69 14.89
CA GLU A 42 -16.63 1.83 15.77
C GLU A 42 -15.81 0.82 14.97
N THR A 43 -16.43 0.15 14.00
CA THR A 43 -15.74 -0.85 13.16
C THR A 43 -14.66 -0.20 12.30
N ALA A 44 -14.92 1.02 11.82
CA ALA A 44 -13.96 1.81 11.06
C ALA A 44 -12.77 2.24 11.94
N ALA A 45 -13.03 2.70 13.17
CA ALA A 45 -12.01 3.09 14.14
C ALA A 45 -11.10 1.92 14.54
N GLN A 46 -11.65 0.71 14.71
CA GLN A 46 -10.85 -0.49 14.99
C GLN A 46 -9.97 -0.92 13.81
N ARG A 47 -10.43 -0.73 12.57
CA ARG A 47 -9.68 -1.11 11.35
C ARG A 47 -8.60 -0.09 10.97
N LEU A 48 -8.79 1.18 11.32
CA LEU A 48 -7.88 2.28 11.02
C LEU A 48 -6.41 2.03 11.45
N PRO A 49 -6.10 1.66 12.71
CA PRO A 49 -4.71 1.47 13.14
C PRO A 49 -3.99 0.36 12.37
N LYS A 50 -4.71 -0.71 12.00
CA LYS A 50 -4.17 -1.80 11.18
C LYS A 50 -3.81 -1.31 9.78
N SER A 51 -4.65 -0.49 9.17
CA SER A 51 -4.39 0.12 7.85
C SER A 51 -3.23 1.11 7.89
N ILE A 52 -3.12 1.91 8.95
CA ILE A 52 -1.98 2.82 9.18
C ILE A 52 -0.67 2.03 9.29
N SER A 53 -0.64 0.98 10.11
CA SER A 53 0.55 0.13 10.28
C SER A 53 1.01 -0.49 8.96
N ILE A 54 0.07 -0.93 8.11
CA ILE A 54 0.37 -1.45 6.77
C ILE A 54 1.01 -0.38 5.89
N LEU A 55 0.45 0.84 5.87
CA LEU A 55 0.99 1.95 5.07
C LEU A 55 2.43 2.26 5.50
N ASP A 56 2.70 2.34 6.79
CA ASP A 56 4.03 2.66 7.30
C ASP A 56 5.04 1.54 7.01
N LYS A 57 4.63 0.26 7.13
CA LYS A 57 5.47 -0.88 6.69
C LYS A 57 5.83 -0.82 5.21
N LEU A 58 4.91 -0.34 4.36
CA LEU A 58 5.15 -0.20 2.92
C LEU A 58 6.12 0.94 2.59
N VAL A 59 6.12 2.00 3.40
CA VAL A 59 7.11 3.08 3.33
C VAL A 59 8.50 2.54 3.71
N SER A 60 8.63 1.82 4.83
CA SER A 60 9.91 1.24 5.25
C SER A 60 10.47 0.24 4.23
N LYS A 61 9.60 -0.47 3.50
CA LYS A 61 9.99 -1.35 2.39
C LYS A 61 10.31 -0.62 1.07
N GLY A 62 10.13 0.70 1.01
CA GLY A 62 10.38 1.51 -0.18
C GLY A 62 9.38 1.30 -1.33
N ILE A 63 8.21 0.70 -1.05
CA ILE A 63 7.21 0.37 -2.09
C ILE A 63 6.33 1.58 -2.42
N ILE A 64 6.09 2.44 -1.43
CA ILE A 64 5.37 3.70 -1.56
C ILE A 64 6.18 4.83 -0.94
N HIS A 65 6.02 6.04 -1.48
CA HIS A 65 6.66 7.22 -0.93
C HIS A 65 5.97 7.67 0.37
N ARG A 66 6.75 8.26 1.30
CA ARG A 66 6.26 8.77 2.59
C ARG A 66 5.07 9.73 2.45
N ASN A 67 5.10 10.62 1.45
CA ASN A 67 4.01 11.57 1.20
C ASN A 67 2.72 10.85 0.76
N LYS A 68 2.85 9.77 -0.01
CA LYS A 68 1.68 8.97 -0.41
C LYS A 68 1.05 8.31 0.80
N ALA A 69 1.86 7.74 1.70
CA ALA A 69 1.35 7.18 2.95
C ALA A 69 0.68 8.26 3.82
N ALA A 70 1.32 9.42 4.02
CA ALA A 70 0.77 10.53 4.79
C ALA A 70 -0.59 11.01 4.24
N ASN A 71 -0.70 11.18 2.91
CA ASN A 71 -1.95 11.58 2.26
C ASN A 71 -3.06 10.54 2.48
N GLN A 72 -2.74 9.24 2.40
CA GLN A 72 -3.72 8.18 2.65
C GLN A 72 -4.14 8.12 4.13
N LYS A 73 -3.20 8.28 5.06
CA LYS A 73 -3.51 8.34 6.50
C LYS A 73 -4.46 9.49 6.81
N SER A 74 -4.16 10.70 6.33
CA SER A 74 -5.03 11.88 6.52
C SER A 74 -6.44 11.68 5.95
N ARG A 75 -6.56 11.11 4.73
CA ARG A 75 -7.87 10.82 4.12
C ARG A 75 -8.68 9.79 4.90
N LEU A 76 -8.05 8.69 5.33
CA LEU A 76 -8.72 7.65 6.11
C LEU A 76 -9.19 8.18 7.46
N THR A 77 -8.34 8.90 8.18
CA THR A 77 -8.72 9.49 9.48
C THR A 77 -9.88 10.47 9.32
N ARG A 78 -9.85 11.33 8.28
CA ARG A 78 -10.96 12.25 8.00
C ARG A 78 -12.28 11.50 7.75
N HIS A 79 -12.23 10.44 6.95
CA HIS A 79 -13.40 9.64 6.65
C HIS A 79 -14.00 8.99 7.92
N VAL A 80 -13.17 8.37 8.76
CA VAL A 80 -13.64 7.78 10.04
C VAL A 80 -14.21 8.82 10.99
N ASN A 81 -13.67 10.04 10.98
CA ASN A 81 -14.20 11.12 11.82
C ASN A 81 -15.55 11.66 11.32
N GLN A 82 -15.83 11.56 10.02
CA GLN A 82 -17.07 12.03 9.37
C GLN A 82 -18.21 11.00 9.40
N LEU A 83 -17.89 9.71 9.57
CA LEU A 83 -18.84 8.66 9.94
C LEU A 83 -19.28 8.85 11.40
#